data_AF-A0A660VI67-F1
#
_entry.id   AF-A0A660VI67-F1
#
_cell.length_a   1.000
_cell.length_b   1.000
_cell.length_c   1.000
_cell.angle_alpha   90.00
_cell.angle_beta   90.00
_cell.angle_gamma   90.00
#
_symmetry.space_group_name_H-M   'P 1'
#
loop_
_entity.id
_entity.type
_entity.pdbx_description
1 polymer ?
#
loop_
_entity_poly.entity_id
_entity_poly.type
_entity_poly.pdbx_seq_one_letter_code
_entity_poly.pdbx_strand_id
1 'polypeptide(L)'
;LTLAVKNLFGCVVGKRKGAHHLAARDSREVFARLLVDVAEIVSPALSILDAVVAMEGNGPQSGTPRELGFIAASTVPWALDLAGAWVTGYVPAEVPVLKEYAERLAKERKILDIRTVGDPLEDFAVSDFERAETFSLSFSIPAWIRRPLARLVLPSPALLKNRCVSCGDCAEACPPGVIEMRGGRPHIDLSGCIRCFCCAEVCPAEAMVIRKPPLAFLRR
;
A
#
# COMPACT_ATOMS: atom_id res chain seq x y z
N LEU A 1 5.01 3.84 -5.25
CA LEU A 1 6.01 2.80 -5.54
C LEU A 1 5.95 1.71 -4.46
N THR A 2 5.95 0.43 -4.85
CA THR A 2 5.96 -0.71 -3.92
C THR A 2 7.13 -1.60 -4.31
N LEU A 3 8.20 -1.60 -3.51
CA LEU A 3 9.45 -2.34 -3.77
C LEU A 3 9.88 -3.08 -2.50
N ALA A 4 11.18 -3.25 -2.27
CA ALA A 4 11.74 -4.09 -1.22
C ALA A 4 11.30 -3.64 0.20
N VAL A 5 11.42 -2.34 0.52
CA VAL A 5 11.09 -1.85 1.88
C VAL A 5 9.62 -2.09 2.21
N LYS A 6 8.71 -1.74 1.30
CA LYS A 6 7.27 -1.93 1.52
C LYS A 6 6.88 -3.41 1.51
N ASN A 7 7.59 -4.27 0.78
CA ASN A 7 7.35 -5.71 0.77
C ASN A 7 7.56 -6.34 2.16
N LEU A 8 8.55 -5.84 2.94
CA LEU A 8 8.80 -6.31 4.30
C LEU A 8 7.65 -6.04 5.28
N PHE A 9 6.70 -5.17 4.94
CA PHE A 9 5.44 -5.08 5.70
C PHE A 9 4.67 -6.40 5.71
N GLY A 10 4.92 -7.29 4.75
CA GLY A 10 4.46 -8.67 4.74
C GLY A 10 4.81 -9.46 6.00
N CYS A 11 5.95 -9.16 6.65
CA CYS A 11 6.42 -9.82 7.87
C CYS A 11 5.61 -9.45 9.12
N VAL A 12 4.78 -8.41 9.07
CA VAL A 12 3.87 -8.04 10.16
C VAL A 12 2.70 -9.02 10.17
N VAL A 13 2.54 -9.85 11.20
CA VAL A 13 1.52 -10.91 11.21
C VAL A 13 0.19 -10.49 11.85
N GLY A 14 -0.90 -11.09 11.37
CA GLY A 14 -2.25 -11.00 11.96
C GLY A 14 -2.82 -9.58 11.98
N LYS A 15 -3.56 -9.25 13.05
CA LYS A 15 -4.26 -7.96 13.20
C LYS A 15 -3.34 -6.75 13.29
N ARG A 16 -2.03 -6.97 13.47
CA ARG A 16 -1.03 -5.89 13.62
C ARG A 16 -0.91 -5.05 12.35
N LYS A 17 -0.99 -5.64 11.15
CA LYS A 17 -1.00 -4.88 9.87
C LYS A 17 -2.09 -3.82 9.87
N GLY A 18 -3.29 -4.23 10.25
CA GLY A 18 -4.45 -3.35 10.35
C GLY A 18 -4.31 -2.29 11.45
N ALA A 19 -3.80 -2.69 12.63
CA ALA A 19 -3.56 -1.75 13.73
C ALA A 19 -2.54 -0.67 13.35
N HIS A 20 -1.51 -1.04 12.60
CA HIS A 20 -0.52 -0.11 12.08
C HIS A 20 -1.07 0.85 11.02
N HIS A 21 -1.94 0.38 10.13
CA HIS A 21 -2.69 1.28 9.24
C HIS A 21 -3.57 2.26 10.01
N LEU A 22 -4.22 1.80 11.09
CA LEU A 22 -5.02 2.66 11.94
C LEU A 22 -4.17 3.69 12.70
N ALA A 23 -3.01 3.28 13.21
CA ALA A 23 -2.06 4.15 13.90
C ALA A 23 -1.49 5.23 12.98
N ALA A 24 -1.20 4.89 11.72
CA ALA A 24 -0.75 5.85 10.70
C ALA A 24 -1.87 6.79 10.22
N ARG A 25 -3.14 6.43 10.44
CA ARG A 25 -4.33 7.17 9.96
C ARG A 25 -4.22 7.43 8.45
N ASP A 26 -4.47 8.67 8.02
CA ASP A 26 -4.34 9.14 6.64
C ASP A 26 -2.92 9.69 6.32
N SER A 27 -1.94 9.61 7.24
CA SER A 27 -0.60 10.19 7.02
C SER A 27 0.33 9.20 6.33
N ARG A 28 0.78 9.58 5.13
CA ARG A 28 1.77 8.83 4.35
C ARG A 28 3.13 8.83 5.03
N GLU A 29 3.47 9.90 5.73
CA GLU A 29 4.73 10.12 6.42
C GLU A 29 4.86 9.20 7.64
N VAL A 30 3.79 9.08 8.44
CA VAL A 30 3.78 8.15 9.58
C VAL A 30 3.83 6.71 9.10
N PHE A 31 3.11 6.38 8.03
CA PHE A 31 3.18 5.03 7.46
C PHE A 31 4.56 4.72 6.87
N ALA A 32 5.21 5.68 6.21
CA ALA A 32 6.57 5.51 5.70
C ALA A 32 7.57 5.24 6.82
N ARG A 33 7.51 5.99 7.92
CA ARG A 33 8.31 5.73 9.14
C ARG A 33 8.18 4.30 9.63
N LEU A 34 6.94 3.83 9.77
CA LEU A 34 6.69 2.47 10.15
C LEU A 34 7.31 1.45 9.19
N LEU A 35 7.18 1.66 7.88
CA LEU A 35 7.76 0.75 6.88
C LEU A 35 9.29 0.68 6.99
N VAL A 36 9.92 1.83 7.22
CA VAL A 36 11.37 1.92 7.46
C VAL A 36 11.75 1.18 8.74
N ASP A 37 11.03 1.39 9.84
CA ASP A 37 11.27 0.69 11.11
C ASP A 37 11.13 -0.83 10.95
N VAL A 38 10.09 -1.28 10.24
CA VAL A 38 9.90 -2.72 9.95
C VAL A 38 11.07 -3.26 9.12
N ALA A 39 11.54 -2.52 8.11
CA ALA A 39 12.66 -2.96 7.29
C ALA A 39 13.97 -3.07 8.08
N GLU A 40 14.24 -2.12 8.99
CA GLU A 40 15.40 -2.15 9.88
C GLU A 40 15.34 -3.30 10.90
N ILE A 41 14.15 -3.58 11.44
CA ILE A 41 13.92 -4.69 12.38
C ILE A 41 14.05 -6.05 11.68
N VAL A 42 13.42 -6.21 10.52
CA VAL A 42 13.45 -7.48 9.77
C VAL A 42 14.85 -7.75 9.24
N SER A 43 15.57 -6.70 8.81
CA SER A 43 16.98 -6.76 8.38
C SER A 43 17.27 -7.97 7.47
N PRO A 44 16.61 -8.07 6.30
CA PRO A 44 16.76 -9.25 5.45
C PRO A 44 18.20 -9.38 4.95
N ALA A 45 18.75 -10.59 4.98
CA ALA A 45 20.10 -10.86 4.49
C ALA A 45 20.26 -10.52 2.99
N LEU A 46 19.19 -10.69 2.21
CA LEU A 46 19.14 -10.38 0.79
C LEU A 46 17.71 -10.00 0.41
N SER A 47 17.57 -8.94 -0.39
CA SER A 47 16.35 -8.58 -1.09
C SER A 47 16.58 -8.70 -2.59
N ILE A 48 15.58 -9.21 -3.31
CA ILE A 48 15.58 -9.32 -4.77
C ILE A 48 14.35 -8.56 -5.27
N LEU A 49 14.58 -7.67 -6.24
CA LEU A 49 13.55 -6.95 -6.95
C LEU A 49 13.47 -7.51 -8.38
N ASP A 50 12.39 -8.23 -8.65
CA ASP A 50 12.05 -8.69 -10.00
C ASP A 50 11.08 -7.68 -10.64
N ALA A 51 11.54 -7.06 -11.70
CA ALA A 51 10.77 -6.16 -12.53
C ALA A 51 10.97 -6.50 -14.02
N VAL A 52 11.15 -7.79 -14.36
CA VAL A 52 11.15 -8.23 -15.77
C VAL A 52 9.85 -7.75 -16.41
N VAL A 53 8.73 -7.99 -15.71
CA VAL A 53 7.44 -7.34 -15.93
C VAL A 53 7.03 -6.63 -14.65
N ALA A 54 7.00 -5.31 -14.71
CA ALA A 54 6.49 -4.45 -13.66
C ALA A 54 4.98 -4.16 -13.85
N MET A 55 4.43 -3.36 -12.94
CA MET A 55 3.04 -2.91 -12.99
C MET A 55 2.98 -1.41 -12.75
N GLU A 56 2.48 -0.67 -13.73
CA GLU A 56 2.30 0.78 -13.68
C GLU A 56 0.83 1.17 -13.41
N GLY A 57 0.60 2.45 -13.11
CA GLY A 57 -0.72 2.96 -12.75
C GLY A 57 -1.24 2.45 -11.41
N ASN A 58 -2.54 2.19 -11.32
CA ASN A 58 -3.26 1.89 -10.06
C ASN A 58 -3.15 0.43 -9.60
N GLY A 59 -1.92 -0.08 -9.43
CA GLY A 59 -1.66 -1.39 -8.83
C GLY A 59 -1.98 -1.47 -7.31
N PRO A 60 -1.98 -2.67 -6.70
CA PRO A 60 -1.61 -3.94 -7.32
C PRO A 60 -2.75 -4.73 -7.98
N GLN A 61 -4.02 -4.32 -7.79
CA GLN A 61 -5.17 -5.03 -8.36
C GLN A 61 -5.67 -4.46 -9.71
N SER A 62 -5.29 -3.22 -10.04
CA SER A 62 -5.83 -2.50 -11.20
C SER A 62 -4.75 -1.76 -12.01
N GLY A 63 -3.50 -2.21 -11.91
CA GLY A 63 -2.39 -1.65 -12.68
C GLY A 63 -2.27 -2.31 -14.05
N THR A 64 -1.46 -1.71 -14.92
CA THR A 64 -1.18 -2.21 -16.27
C THR A 64 0.20 -2.90 -16.26
N PRO A 65 0.34 -4.12 -16.81
CA PRO A 65 1.65 -4.75 -16.96
C PRO A 65 2.57 -3.91 -17.87
N ARG A 66 3.82 -3.75 -17.46
CA ARG A 66 4.85 -3.00 -18.19
C ARG A 66 6.15 -3.81 -18.21
N GLU A 67 6.62 -4.19 -19.39
CA GLU A 67 7.92 -4.85 -19.53
C GLU A 67 9.04 -3.84 -19.26
N LEU A 68 9.94 -4.16 -18.33
CA LEU A 68 11.16 -3.37 -18.06
C LEU A 68 12.44 -4.19 -18.24
N GLY A 69 12.36 -5.53 -18.16
CA GLY A 69 13.54 -6.39 -18.27
C GLY A 69 14.54 -6.22 -17.12
N PHE A 70 14.12 -5.64 -16.00
CA PHE A 70 14.99 -5.24 -14.90
C PHE A 70 14.94 -6.26 -13.75
N ILE A 71 16.10 -6.70 -13.27
CA ILE A 71 16.23 -7.46 -12.03
C ILE A 71 17.39 -6.93 -11.23
N ALA A 72 17.21 -6.77 -9.92
CA ALA A 72 18.25 -6.28 -9.04
C ALA A 72 18.22 -7.00 -7.69
N ALA A 73 19.37 -7.08 -7.04
CA ALA A 73 19.49 -7.65 -5.71
C ALA A 73 20.40 -6.78 -4.82
N SER A 74 20.09 -6.73 -3.52
CA SER A 74 20.87 -5.98 -2.55
C SER A 74 20.69 -6.56 -1.15
N THR A 75 21.74 -6.45 -0.34
CA THR A 75 21.66 -6.70 1.11
C THR A 75 21.05 -5.51 1.86
N VAL A 76 20.75 -4.41 1.15
CA VAL A 76 20.18 -3.17 1.69
C VAL A 76 18.86 -2.88 0.97
N PRO A 77 17.69 -3.10 1.60
CA PRO A 77 16.39 -2.96 0.95
C PRO A 77 16.14 -1.58 0.33
N TRP A 78 16.49 -0.49 1.04
CA TRP A 78 16.25 0.85 0.51
C TRP A 78 17.11 1.18 -0.72
N ALA A 79 18.24 0.50 -0.91
CA ALA A 79 19.05 0.65 -2.11
C ALA A 79 18.32 0.11 -3.36
N LEU A 80 17.53 -0.95 -3.22
CA LEU A 80 16.66 -1.43 -4.29
C LEU A 80 15.49 -0.48 -4.54
N ASP A 81 14.92 0.09 -3.47
CA ASP A 81 13.87 1.10 -3.63
C ASP A 81 14.40 2.33 -4.39
N LEU A 82 15.66 2.75 -4.14
CA LEU A 82 16.32 3.83 -4.86
C LEU A 82 16.57 3.46 -6.33
N ALA A 83 17.14 2.29 -6.60
CA ALA A 83 17.38 1.82 -7.96
C ALA A 83 16.06 1.71 -8.75
N GLY A 84 15.02 1.15 -8.15
CA GLY A 84 13.69 1.05 -8.75
C GLY A 84 13.05 2.42 -8.99
N ALA A 85 13.23 3.39 -8.09
CA ALA A 85 12.78 4.77 -8.31
C ALA A 85 13.50 5.42 -9.50
N TRP A 86 14.80 5.20 -9.62
CA TRP A 86 15.60 5.68 -10.73
C TRP A 86 15.14 5.09 -12.07
N VAL A 87 15.03 3.76 -12.14
CA VAL A 87 14.57 3.01 -13.33
C VAL A 87 13.18 3.46 -13.80
N THR A 88 12.29 3.80 -12.86
CA THR A 88 10.91 4.21 -13.17
C THR A 88 10.70 5.74 -13.26
N GLY A 89 11.77 6.53 -13.23
CA GLY A 89 11.69 8.00 -13.33
C GLY A 89 11.00 8.68 -12.13
N TYR A 90 10.94 8.02 -10.97
CA TYR A 90 10.49 8.64 -9.73
C TYR A 90 11.61 9.46 -9.11
N VAL A 91 11.29 10.69 -8.69
CA VAL A 91 12.21 11.49 -7.90
C VAL A 91 12.28 10.90 -6.48
N PRO A 92 13.47 10.53 -5.95
CA PRO A 92 13.56 9.86 -4.65
C PRO A 92 12.89 10.61 -3.49
N ALA A 93 12.94 11.95 -3.51
CA ALA A 93 12.28 12.79 -2.51
C ALA A 93 10.74 12.72 -2.53
N GLU A 94 10.13 12.28 -3.63
CA GLU A 94 8.68 12.07 -3.76
C GLU A 94 8.23 10.71 -3.23
N VAL A 95 9.17 9.77 -3.05
CA VAL A 95 8.89 8.42 -2.54
C VAL A 95 9.00 8.45 -1.01
N PRO A 96 7.90 8.31 -0.25
CA PRO A 96 7.90 8.57 1.20
C PRO A 96 8.92 7.73 2.00
N VAL A 97 9.14 6.47 1.61
CA VAL A 97 10.12 5.60 2.27
C VAL A 97 11.56 6.06 2.02
N LEU A 98 11.90 6.50 0.79
CA LEU A 98 13.23 7.03 0.48
C LEU A 98 13.46 8.38 1.13
N LYS A 99 12.43 9.24 1.19
CA LYS A 99 12.47 10.49 1.93
C LYS A 99 12.79 10.25 3.41
N GLU A 100 12.08 9.33 4.06
CA GLU A 100 12.33 8.98 5.47
C GLU A 100 13.77 8.46 5.68
N TYR A 101 14.26 7.57 4.82
CA TYR A 101 15.65 7.10 4.89
C TYR A 101 16.66 8.24 4.71
N ALA A 102 16.44 9.13 3.74
CA ALA A 102 17.31 10.29 3.54
C ALA A 102 17.34 11.20 4.78
N GLU A 103 16.20 11.43 5.43
CA GLU A 103 16.12 12.20 6.67
C GLU A 103 16.87 11.53 7.84
N ARG A 104 16.86 10.20 7.94
CA ARG A 104 17.66 9.44 8.93
C ARG A 104 19.15 9.56 8.65
N LEU A 105 19.57 9.29 7.41
CA LEU A 105 20.98 9.38 6.99
C LEU A 105 21.54 10.80 7.16
N ALA A 106 20.75 11.83 6.87
CA ALA A 106 21.16 13.22 7.04
C ALA A 106 21.50 13.55 8.50
N LYS A 107 20.78 12.98 9.48
CA LYS A 107 21.11 13.14 10.91
C LYS A 107 22.47 12.52 11.25
N GLU A 108 22.88 11.49 10.52
CA GLU A 108 24.19 10.86 10.60
C GLU A 108 25.25 11.52 9.70
N ARG A 109 24.92 12.62 9.02
CA ARG A 109 25.76 13.28 8.01
C ARG A 109 26.13 12.36 6.83
N LYS A 110 25.24 11.45 6.49
CA LYS A 110 25.34 10.56 5.32
C LYS A 110 24.37 11.00 4.24
N ILE A 111 24.70 10.69 2.99
CA ILE A 111 23.82 10.89 1.84
C ILE A 111 23.25 9.55 1.37
N LEU A 112 22.11 9.61 0.72
CA LEU A 112 21.47 8.46 0.12
C LEU A 112 22.16 8.17 -1.22
N ASP A 113 23.12 7.25 -1.19
CA ASP A 113 23.98 6.88 -2.32
C ASP A 113 24.11 5.35 -2.40
N ILE A 114 24.27 4.82 -3.62
CA ILE A 114 24.41 3.38 -3.87
C ILE A 114 25.53 3.11 -4.86
N ARG A 115 26.22 2.00 -4.64
CA ARG A 115 27.15 1.43 -5.62
C ARG A 115 26.45 0.28 -6.35
N THR A 116 26.44 0.34 -7.67
CA THR A 116 25.91 -0.71 -8.54
C THR A 116 27.04 -1.61 -9.06
N VAL A 117 26.68 -2.85 -9.39
CA VAL A 117 27.55 -3.84 -10.04
C VAL A 117 26.69 -4.59 -11.06
N GLY A 118 27.23 -4.83 -12.25
CA GLY A 118 26.49 -5.42 -13.37
C GLY A 118 26.18 -4.38 -14.43
N ASP A 119 25.05 -4.55 -15.11
CA ASP A 119 24.59 -3.65 -16.15
C ASP A 119 24.28 -2.25 -15.59
N PRO A 120 24.58 -1.17 -16.33
CA PRO A 120 24.22 0.20 -15.95
C PRO A 120 22.70 0.33 -15.71
N LEU A 121 22.30 1.10 -14.70
CA LEU A 121 20.86 1.32 -14.44
C LEU A 121 20.21 2.03 -15.63
N GLU A 122 20.98 2.84 -16.34
CA GLU A 122 20.61 3.64 -17.49
C GLU A 122 20.01 2.81 -18.63
N ASP A 123 20.45 1.57 -18.78
CA ASP A 123 19.96 0.67 -19.82
C ASP A 123 18.51 0.22 -19.57
N PHE A 124 18.02 0.37 -18.34
CA PHE A 124 16.66 -0.01 -17.93
C PHE A 124 15.74 1.19 -17.66
N ALA A 125 16.27 2.42 -17.70
CA ALA A 125 15.49 3.62 -17.39
C ALA A 125 14.33 3.81 -18.38
N VAL A 126 13.13 4.01 -17.84
CA VAL A 126 11.94 4.38 -18.62
C VAL A 126 11.47 5.78 -18.27
N SER A 127 11.14 6.56 -19.30
CA SER A 127 10.69 7.96 -19.13
C SER A 127 9.17 8.12 -19.00
N ASP A 128 8.41 7.09 -19.36
CA ASP A 128 6.95 7.11 -19.53
C ASP A 128 6.20 6.20 -18.55
N PHE A 129 6.84 5.77 -17.46
CA PHE A 129 6.21 4.89 -16.47
C PHE A 129 5.00 5.57 -15.79
N GLU A 130 3.82 4.96 -15.91
CA GLU A 130 2.58 5.54 -15.38
C GLU A 130 2.57 5.51 -13.85
N ARG A 131 2.46 6.69 -13.22
CA ARG A 131 2.42 6.80 -11.76
C ARG A 131 1.01 6.49 -11.23
N ALA A 132 0.94 5.77 -10.12
CA ALA A 132 -0.33 5.54 -9.43
C ALA A 132 -1.02 6.87 -9.07
N GLU A 133 -2.31 7.01 -9.41
CA GLU A 133 -3.09 8.18 -9.06
C GLU A 133 -3.22 8.29 -7.54
N THR A 134 -2.57 9.31 -6.97
CA THR A 134 -2.85 9.71 -5.61
C THR A 134 -4.13 10.53 -5.61
N PHE A 135 -5.28 9.87 -5.41
CA PHE A 135 -6.54 10.56 -5.13
C PHE A 135 -6.42 11.29 -3.79
N SER A 136 -5.93 12.52 -3.81
CA SER A 136 -6.12 13.47 -2.74
C SER A 136 -7.45 14.15 -3.02
N LEU A 137 -8.47 13.86 -2.21
CA LEU A 137 -9.56 14.81 -2.07
C LEU A 137 -8.90 16.10 -1.59
N SER A 138 -8.76 17.06 -2.50
CA SER A 138 -8.01 18.28 -2.28
C SER A 138 -8.57 19.04 -1.07
N PHE A 139 -7.72 19.91 -0.55
CA PHE A 139 -7.89 20.79 0.62
C PHE A 139 -9.18 21.65 0.66
N SER A 140 -10.08 21.57 -0.32
CA SER A 140 -11.23 22.48 -0.47
C SER A 140 -12.57 21.94 0.03
N ILE A 141 -12.65 20.68 0.49
CA ILE A 141 -13.91 20.09 0.97
C ILE A 141 -13.88 19.92 2.49
N PRO A 142 -14.74 20.61 3.26
CA PRO A 142 -14.86 20.41 4.69
C PRO A 142 -15.07 18.94 5.07
N ALA A 143 -14.43 18.49 6.16
CA ALA A 143 -14.43 17.08 6.57
C ALA A 143 -15.83 16.47 6.74
N TRP A 144 -16.83 17.30 7.08
CA TRP A 144 -18.23 16.89 7.24
C TRP A 144 -18.92 16.55 5.91
N ILE A 145 -18.49 17.14 4.79
CA ILE A 145 -18.95 16.80 3.43
C ILE A 145 -18.14 15.62 2.88
N ARG A 146 -16.84 15.56 3.19
CA ARG A 146 -15.94 14.51 2.72
C ARG A 146 -16.39 13.11 3.13
N ARG A 147 -16.85 12.96 4.38
CA ARG A 147 -17.26 11.66 4.96
C ARG A 147 -18.47 11.00 4.28
N PRO A 148 -19.61 11.68 4.06
CA PRO A 148 -20.73 11.10 3.31
C PRO A 148 -20.38 10.86 1.83
N LEU A 149 -19.67 11.80 1.19
CA LEU A 149 -19.33 11.72 -0.23
C LEU A 149 -18.35 10.57 -0.54
N ALA A 150 -17.48 10.21 0.41
CA ALA A 150 -16.55 9.10 0.29
C ALA A 150 -17.23 7.76 -0.07
N ARG A 151 -18.50 7.55 0.30
CA ARG A 151 -19.25 6.32 -0.05
C ARG A 151 -19.59 6.23 -1.54
N LEU A 152 -19.67 7.36 -2.24
CA LEU A 152 -20.02 7.41 -3.66
C LEU A 152 -18.81 7.24 -4.58
N VAL A 153 -17.60 7.45 -4.08
CA VAL A 153 -16.36 7.52 -4.88
C VAL A 153 -15.33 6.47 -4.46
N LEU A 154 -15.35 6.00 -3.20
CA LEU A 154 -14.40 5.00 -2.70
C LEU A 154 -15.03 3.60 -2.65
N PRO A 155 -14.27 2.54 -3.00
CA PRO A 155 -14.71 1.17 -2.81
C PRO A 155 -15.02 0.89 -1.34
N SER A 156 -15.97 -0.04 -1.11
CA SER A 156 -16.42 -0.41 0.23
C SER A 156 -16.64 -1.91 0.36
N PRO A 157 -16.44 -2.49 1.55
CA PRO A 157 -16.76 -3.89 1.79
C PRO A 157 -18.28 -4.11 1.71
N ALA A 158 -18.68 -5.23 1.12
CA ALA A 158 -20.07 -5.66 1.01
C ALA A 158 -20.22 -7.15 1.32
N LEU A 159 -21.41 -7.54 1.79
CA LEU A 159 -21.72 -8.92 2.19
C LEU A 159 -22.62 -9.61 1.16
N LEU A 160 -22.17 -10.74 0.62
CA LEU A 160 -22.98 -11.71 -0.11
C LEU A 160 -23.71 -12.61 0.90
N LYS A 161 -24.94 -12.22 1.25
CA LYS A 161 -25.74 -12.89 2.30
C LYS A 161 -25.92 -14.39 2.08
N ASN A 162 -26.02 -14.83 0.83
CA ASN A 162 -26.18 -16.24 0.46
C ASN A 162 -24.93 -17.09 0.67
N ARG A 163 -23.74 -16.49 0.79
CA ARG A 163 -22.47 -17.21 1.00
C ARG A 163 -21.99 -17.20 2.44
N CYS A 164 -22.42 -16.21 3.23
CA CYS A 164 -21.92 -16.06 4.59
C CYS A 164 -22.37 -17.22 5.50
N VAL A 165 -21.40 -17.83 6.17
CA VAL A 165 -21.57 -18.95 7.12
C VAL A 165 -21.60 -18.52 8.58
N SER A 166 -21.70 -17.21 8.84
CA SER A 166 -21.85 -16.63 10.18
C SER A 166 -20.67 -16.92 11.15
N CYS A 167 -19.45 -17.16 10.64
CA CYS A 167 -18.28 -17.47 11.46
C CYS A 167 -17.78 -16.31 12.35
N GLY A 168 -17.93 -15.07 11.89
CA GLY A 168 -17.49 -13.89 12.65
C GLY A 168 -16.05 -13.44 12.39
N ASP A 169 -15.26 -14.17 11.59
CA ASP A 169 -13.84 -13.84 11.32
C ASP A 169 -13.64 -12.42 10.81
N CYS A 170 -14.56 -11.93 9.97
CA CYS A 170 -14.53 -10.56 9.46
C CYS A 170 -14.67 -9.50 10.56
N ALA A 171 -15.48 -9.77 11.59
CA ALA A 171 -15.63 -8.90 12.76
C ALA A 171 -14.37 -8.94 13.60
N GLU A 172 -13.87 -10.14 13.85
CA GLU A 172 -12.66 -10.37 14.62
C GLU A 172 -11.41 -9.71 14.00
N ALA A 173 -11.27 -9.80 12.68
CA ALA A 173 -10.13 -9.26 11.95
C ALA A 173 -10.22 -7.75 11.71
N CYS A 174 -11.35 -7.11 11.99
CA CYS A 174 -11.60 -5.71 11.69
C CYS A 174 -10.70 -4.79 12.55
N PRO A 175 -9.69 -4.11 11.97
CA PRO A 175 -8.76 -3.32 12.77
C PRO A 175 -9.39 -2.13 13.51
N PRO A 176 -10.32 -1.36 12.89
CA PRO A 176 -11.00 -0.28 13.61
C PRO A 176 -12.19 -0.79 14.46
N GLY A 177 -12.47 -2.10 14.49
CA GLY A 177 -13.54 -2.68 15.30
C GLY A 177 -14.96 -2.26 14.88
N VAL A 178 -15.17 -1.91 13.61
CA VAL A 178 -16.45 -1.33 13.11
C VAL A 178 -17.43 -2.36 12.54
N ILE A 179 -17.17 -3.66 12.76
CA ILE A 179 -18.01 -4.74 12.28
C ILE A 179 -18.65 -5.45 13.47
N GLU A 180 -19.97 -5.39 13.55
CA GLU A 180 -20.76 -6.05 14.59
C GLU A 180 -21.54 -7.23 14.00
N MET A 181 -21.60 -8.35 14.71
CA MET A 181 -22.43 -9.49 14.32
C MET A 181 -23.85 -9.31 14.85
N ARG A 182 -24.82 -9.05 13.96
CA ARG A 182 -26.25 -8.88 14.29
C ARG A 182 -27.08 -9.94 13.56
N GLY A 183 -27.84 -10.75 14.30
CA GLY A 183 -28.63 -11.85 13.72
C GLY A 183 -27.79 -12.84 12.91
N GLY A 184 -26.57 -13.11 13.37
CA GLY A 184 -25.61 -13.99 12.67
C GLY A 184 -24.93 -13.36 11.45
N ARG A 185 -25.16 -12.09 11.13
CA ARG A 185 -24.58 -11.44 9.94
C ARG A 185 -23.69 -10.25 10.34
N PRO A 186 -22.58 -10.01 9.63
CA PRO A 186 -21.76 -8.83 9.87
C PRO A 186 -22.46 -7.56 9.39
N HIS A 187 -22.47 -6.55 10.26
CA HIS A 187 -22.94 -5.21 9.99
C HIS A 187 -21.77 -4.23 10.15
N ILE A 188 -21.47 -3.47 9.09
CA ILE A 188 -20.25 -2.65 9.00
C ILE A 188 -20.64 -1.18 9.13
N ASP A 189 -20.07 -0.48 10.11
CA ASP A 189 -20.10 0.98 10.11
C ASP A 189 -19.03 1.53 9.14
N LEU A 190 -19.49 1.88 7.95
CA LEU A 190 -18.63 2.48 6.91
C LEU A 190 -18.09 3.87 7.28
N SER A 191 -18.59 4.52 8.32
CA SER A 191 -18.09 5.82 8.77
C SER A 191 -16.72 5.71 9.46
N GLY A 192 -16.51 4.64 10.25
CA GLY A 192 -15.23 4.31 10.87
C GLY A 192 -14.37 3.33 10.06
N CYS A 193 -14.86 2.83 8.92
CA CYS A 193 -14.12 1.89 8.09
C CYS A 193 -12.95 2.56 7.35
N ILE A 194 -11.72 2.09 7.63
CA ILE A 194 -10.49 2.54 6.96
C ILE A 194 -10.27 1.90 5.57
N ARG A 195 -11.19 1.06 5.09
CA ARG A 195 -11.14 0.38 3.78
C ARG A 195 -9.85 -0.42 3.56
N CYS A 196 -9.38 -1.10 4.60
CA CYS A 196 -8.24 -2.02 4.53
C CYS A 196 -8.57 -3.36 3.86
N PHE A 197 -9.86 -3.69 3.73
CA PHE A 197 -10.37 -4.93 3.13
C PHE A 197 -9.91 -6.24 3.79
N CYS A 198 -9.33 -6.20 4.99
CA CYS A 198 -9.01 -7.42 5.76
C CYS A 198 -10.22 -8.34 5.94
N CYS A 199 -11.42 -7.77 6.11
CA CYS A 199 -12.66 -8.55 6.20
C CYS A 199 -12.97 -9.39 4.95
N ALA A 200 -12.54 -8.97 3.76
CA ALA A 200 -12.64 -9.74 2.53
C ALA A 200 -11.56 -10.82 2.45
N GLU A 201 -10.32 -10.46 2.79
CA GLU A 201 -9.16 -11.36 2.79
C GLU A 201 -9.33 -12.55 3.74
N VAL A 202 -9.86 -12.34 4.94
CA VAL A 202 -10.00 -13.41 5.95
C VAL A 202 -11.27 -14.26 5.79
N CYS A 203 -12.18 -13.92 4.87
CA CYS A 203 -13.49 -14.57 4.82
C CYS A 203 -13.38 -15.97 4.17
N PRO A 204 -13.55 -17.07 4.92
CA PRO A 204 -13.35 -18.42 4.37
C PRO A 204 -14.42 -18.82 3.35
N ALA A 205 -15.57 -18.15 3.37
CA ALA A 205 -16.68 -18.39 2.45
C ALA A 205 -16.73 -17.39 1.28
N GLU A 206 -15.72 -16.52 1.14
CA GLU A 206 -15.67 -15.44 0.14
C GLU A 206 -16.96 -14.60 0.10
N ALA A 207 -17.60 -14.46 1.26
CA ALA A 207 -18.88 -13.75 1.38
C ALA A 207 -18.67 -12.23 1.53
N MET A 208 -17.48 -11.82 1.96
CA MET A 208 -17.08 -10.42 2.06
C MET A 208 -16.37 -10.02 0.76
N VAL A 209 -16.92 -9.04 0.03
CA VAL A 209 -16.44 -8.63 -1.28
C VAL A 209 -16.17 -7.12 -1.35
N ILE A 210 -15.37 -6.69 -2.31
CA ILE A 210 -15.10 -5.28 -2.57
C ILE A 210 -16.12 -4.76 -3.60
N ARG A 211 -17.04 -3.89 -3.15
CA ARG A 211 -18.04 -3.27 -4.03
C ARG A 211 -17.44 -2.03 -4.71
N LYS A 212 -17.54 -1.99 -6.04
CA LYS A 212 -17.22 -0.80 -6.83
C LYS A 212 -18.19 0.34 -6.50
N PRO A 213 -17.69 1.56 -6.28
CA PRO A 213 -18.54 2.72 -5.99
C PRO A 213 -19.31 3.16 -7.26
N PRO A 214 -20.48 3.80 -7.12
CA PRO A 214 -21.29 4.24 -8.25
C PRO A 214 -20.58 5.27 -9.13
N LEU A 215 -19.76 6.15 -8.54
CA LEU A 215 -18.99 7.17 -9.26
C LEU A 215 -17.52 6.77 -9.40
N ALA A 216 -17.23 5.48 -9.61
CA ALA A 216 -15.86 4.99 -9.81
C ALA A 216 -15.13 5.68 -10.99
N PHE A 217 -15.88 6.21 -11.95
CA PHE A 217 -15.35 6.91 -13.12
C PHE A 217 -14.74 8.29 -12.80
N LEU A 218 -15.04 8.89 -11.64
CA LEU A 218 -14.43 10.17 -11.21
C LEU A 218 -12.98 10.01 -10.71
N ARG A 219 -12.42 8.80 -10.79
CA ARG A 219 -11.04 8.44 -10.43
C ARG A 219 -10.24 7.96 -11.67
N ARG A 220 -10.57 8.51 -12.84
CA ARG A 220 -9.87 8.30 -14.11
C ARG A 220 -9.48 9.66 -14.66
#